data_AF-A2HKV1-F1
#
_entry.id   AF-A2HKV1-F1
#
_cell.length_a   1.000
_cell.length_b   1.000
_cell.length_c   1.000
_cell.angle_alpha   90.00
_cell.angle_beta   90.00
_cell.angle_gamma   90.00
#
_symmetry.space_group_name_H-M   'P 1'
#
loop_
_entity.id
_entity.type
_entity.pdbx_description
1 polymer ?
#
loop_
_entity_poly.entity_id
_entity_poly.type
_entity_poly.pdbx_seq_one_letter_code
_entity_poly.pdbx_strand_id
1 'polypeptide(L)'
;MIDAVPTYYKDIEVGTKHQYLSYKKPGDKYGKYYVKCNELVKRPDGTICHCAMEEMREDHFKKWIQNKRHICTPGEVASQQTIDQYYQNVPATGLTPISLGDIYEQLATFTGRFNLALNTFSSPEFTKLVKTIIMYTADSMILKFPQLHNVNINVDKLASQIYQPISTDKLRQTMIQIANSIHVAKVDEFAKLACTCVAIDEGKTQQFHNLDFSLTNPLQSKR
;
A
#
# COMPACT_ATOMS: atom_id res chain seq x y z
N MET A 1 17.66 -28.02 -0.90
CA MET A 1 17.85 -26.59 -1.21
C MET A 1 19.04 -26.49 -2.14
N ILE A 2 18.95 -25.69 -3.19
CA ILE A 2 20.08 -25.38 -4.06
C ILE A 2 20.84 -24.23 -3.39
N ASP A 3 22.10 -24.44 -3.03
CA ASP A 3 22.96 -23.39 -2.48
C ASP A 3 23.29 -22.39 -3.59
N ALA A 4 22.44 -21.37 -3.73
CA ALA A 4 22.61 -20.29 -4.69
C ALA A 4 23.31 -19.11 -4.04
N VAL A 5 24.41 -18.65 -4.66
CA VAL A 5 25.23 -17.55 -4.16
C VAL A 5 25.02 -16.32 -5.03
N PRO A 6 24.64 -15.17 -4.44
CA PRO A 6 24.61 -13.90 -5.15
C PRO A 6 25.98 -13.54 -5.72
N THR A 7 26.04 -13.29 -7.03
CA THR A 7 27.27 -13.07 -7.80
C THR A 7 27.12 -11.84 -8.69
N TYR A 8 28.19 -11.05 -8.80
CA TYR A 8 28.25 -9.87 -9.66
C TYR A 8 29.41 -10.00 -10.64
N TYR A 9 29.18 -9.68 -11.90
CA TYR A 9 30.20 -9.73 -12.96
C TYR A 9 30.72 -8.33 -13.30
N LYS A 10 31.08 -7.56 -12.27
CA LYS A 10 31.35 -6.11 -12.35
C LYS A 10 32.45 -5.72 -13.34
N ASP A 11 33.37 -6.63 -13.61
CA ASP A 11 34.56 -6.40 -14.43
C ASP A 11 34.39 -6.80 -15.89
N ILE A 12 33.30 -7.51 -16.23
CA ILE A 12 33.03 -8.01 -17.58
C ILE A 12 31.66 -7.58 -18.12
N GLU A 13 30.74 -7.15 -17.25
CA GLU A 13 29.43 -6.64 -17.65
C GLU A 13 29.50 -5.15 -18.01
N VAL A 14 29.08 -4.83 -19.23
CA VAL A 14 29.08 -3.46 -19.74
C VAL A 14 27.71 -2.80 -19.51
N GLY A 15 27.70 -1.66 -18.81
CA GLY A 15 26.50 -0.86 -18.55
C GLY A 15 25.89 -1.11 -17.17
N THR A 16 24.59 -1.41 -17.13
CA THR A 16 23.88 -1.71 -15.86
C THR A 16 24.44 -2.98 -15.24
N LYS A 17 24.89 -2.89 -14.00
CA LYS A 17 25.42 -4.03 -13.24
C LYS A 17 24.26 -4.76 -12.59
N HIS A 18 23.99 -5.99 -13.01
CA HIS A 18 22.90 -6.79 -12.45
C HIS A 18 23.43 -7.74 -11.36
N GLN A 19 22.57 -8.09 -10.41
CA GLN A 19 22.81 -9.19 -9.49
C GLN A 19 22.39 -10.51 -10.15
N TYR A 20 23.28 -11.48 -10.14
CA TYR A 20 23.02 -12.84 -10.62
C TYR A 20 23.05 -13.84 -9.46
N LEU A 21 22.42 -14.99 -9.62
CA LEU A 21 22.57 -16.15 -8.74
C LEU A 21 23.45 -17.18 -9.43
N SER A 22 24.53 -17.60 -8.78
CA SER A 22 25.36 -18.73 -9.21
C SER A 22 25.09 -19.95 -8.34
N TYR A 23 24.83 -21.11 -8.95
CA TYR A 23 24.51 -22.35 -8.23
C TYR A 23 24.93 -23.61 -8.99
N LYS A 24 25.03 -24.73 -8.28
CA LYS A 24 25.19 -26.06 -8.88
C LYS A 24 23.84 -26.76 -8.98
N LYS A 25 23.57 -27.40 -10.12
CA LYS A 25 22.33 -28.16 -10.29
C LYS A 25 22.38 -29.47 -9.49
N PRO A 26 21.29 -29.86 -8.81
CA PRO A 26 21.17 -31.18 -8.20
C PRO A 26 21.32 -32.26 -9.28
N GLY A 27 22.25 -33.20 -9.10
CA GLY A 27 22.48 -34.30 -10.04
C GLY A 27 23.49 -34.02 -11.16
N ASP A 28 24.09 -32.82 -11.23
CA ASP A 28 25.22 -32.60 -12.13
C ASP A 28 26.48 -33.32 -11.62
N LYS A 29 26.81 -34.44 -12.27
CA LYS A 29 27.98 -35.28 -11.96
C LYS A 29 29.31 -34.53 -12.12
N TYR A 30 29.33 -33.43 -12.87
CA TYR A 30 30.55 -32.67 -13.18
C TYR A 30 30.70 -31.40 -12.32
N GLY A 31 29.76 -31.12 -11.41
CA GLY A 31 29.83 -30.02 -10.46
C GLY A 31 29.91 -28.63 -11.09
N LYS A 32 29.32 -28.42 -12.28
CA LYS A 32 29.41 -27.16 -13.02
C LYS A 32 28.47 -26.11 -12.43
N TYR A 33 28.90 -24.85 -12.51
CA TYR A 33 28.11 -23.70 -12.07
C TYR A 33 27.20 -23.19 -13.20
N TYR A 34 25.99 -22.81 -12.79
CA TYR A 34 24.98 -22.17 -13.62
C TYR A 34 24.62 -20.82 -13.03
N VAL A 35 24.22 -19.90 -13.90
CA VAL A 35 23.94 -18.51 -13.59
C VAL A 35 22.55 -18.13 -14.11
N LYS A 36 21.79 -17.40 -13.29
CA LYS A 36 20.51 -16.77 -13.67
C LYS A 36 20.47 -15.34 -13.11
N CYS A 37 19.82 -14.42 -13.80
CA CYS A 37 19.59 -13.05 -13.29
C CYS A 37 18.66 -13.08 -12.07
N ASN A 38 19.00 -12.29 -11.04
CA ASN A 38 18.24 -12.19 -9.78
C ASN A 38 17.42 -10.89 -9.67
N GLU A 39 17.40 -10.08 -10.72
CA GLU A 39 16.74 -8.78 -10.70
C GLU A 39 15.22 -8.90 -10.72
N LEU A 40 14.57 -7.93 -10.09
CA LEU A 40 13.12 -7.77 -10.10
C LEU A 40 12.71 -6.75 -11.18
N VAL A 41 11.76 -7.13 -12.02
CA VAL A 41 11.24 -6.32 -13.12
C VAL A 41 9.79 -5.98 -12.85
N LYS A 42 9.46 -4.68 -12.93
CA LYS A 42 8.08 -4.20 -12.78
C LYS A 42 7.38 -4.19 -14.14
N ARG A 43 6.23 -4.86 -14.23
CA ARG A 43 5.33 -4.80 -15.40
C ARG A 43 4.58 -3.45 -15.44
N PRO A 44 4.04 -3.04 -16.60
CA PRO A 44 3.24 -1.82 -16.72
C PRO A 44 2.01 -1.78 -15.80
N ASP A 45 1.44 -2.95 -15.48
CA ASP A 45 0.30 -3.12 -14.57
C ASP A 45 0.67 -3.03 -13.07
N GLY A 46 1.95 -2.84 -12.74
CA GLY A 46 2.46 -2.75 -11.38
C GLY A 46 2.94 -4.07 -10.77
N THR A 47 2.74 -5.21 -11.44
CA THR A 47 3.18 -6.53 -10.97
C THR A 47 4.70 -6.63 -10.96
N ILE A 48 5.29 -7.13 -9.87
CA ILE A 48 6.72 -7.39 -9.76
C ILE A 48 7.00 -8.83 -10.21
N CYS A 49 7.94 -9.00 -11.14
CA CYS A 49 8.35 -10.29 -11.71
C CYS A 49 9.83 -10.54 -11.47
N HIS A 50 10.24 -11.80 -11.36
CA HIS A 50 11.65 -12.15 -11.55
C HIS A 50 12.03 -11.96 -13.02
N CYS A 51 13.30 -11.65 -13.28
CA CYS A 51 13.82 -11.60 -14.64
C CYS A 51 13.59 -12.95 -15.37
N ALA A 52 13.13 -12.89 -16.62
CA ALA A 52 12.89 -14.05 -17.47
C ALA A 52 14.16 -14.68 -18.06
N MET A 53 15.35 -14.28 -17.61
CA MET A 53 16.60 -14.84 -18.10
C MET A 53 16.62 -16.36 -17.90
N GLU A 54 16.83 -17.11 -18.98
CA GLU A 54 17.08 -18.54 -18.89
C GLU A 54 18.41 -18.83 -18.19
N GLU A 55 18.44 -19.90 -17.41
CA GLU A 55 19.66 -20.33 -16.74
C GLU A 55 20.75 -20.73 -17.75
N MET A 56 21.96 -20.21 -17.57
CA MET A 56 23.09 -20.45 -18.48
C MET A 56 24.29 -20.98 -17.71
N ARG A 57 25.11 -21.83 -18.33
CA ARG A 57 26.38 -22.29 -17.73
C ARG A 57 27.32 -21.10 -17.52
N GLU A 58 27.98 -21.01 -16.36
CA GLU A 58 28.71 -19.81 -15.96
C GLU A 58 29.83 -19.41 -16.95
N ASP A 59 30.57 -20.37 -17.48
CA ASP A 59 31.64 -20.13 -18.46
C ASP A 59 31.12 -19.62 -19.81
N HIS A 60 29.96 -20.11 -20.25
CA HIS A 60 29.26 -19.59 -21.43
C HIS A 60 28.75 -18.17 -21.16
N PHE A 61 28.20 -17.96 -19.96
CA PHE A 61 27.67 -16.66 -19.57
C PHE A 61 28.78 -15.59 -19.52
N LYS A 62 29.94 -15.90 -18.94
CA LYS A 62 31.10 -15.00 -18.91
C LYS A 62 31.56 -14.58 -20.32
N LYS A 63 31.58 -15.49 -21.29
CA LYS A 63 31.92 -15.18 -22.69
C LYS A 63 30.82 -14.37 -23.38
N TRP A 64 29.56 -14.65 -23.06
CA TRP A 64 28.41 -13.97 -23.64
C TRP A 64 28.33 -12.51 -23.18
N ILE A 65 28.46 -12.26 -21.86
CA ILE A 65 28.26 -10.93 -21.28
C ILE A 65 29.38 -9.93 -21.62
N GLN A 66 30.57 -10.42 -21.99
CA GLN A 66 31.66 -9.60 -22.51
C GLN A 66 31.29 -8.89 -23.83
N ASN A 67 30.43 -9.50 -24.65
CA ASN A 67 30.07 -9.01 -25.98
C ASN A 67 28.61 -8.57 -26.10
N LYS A 68 27.78 -8.88 -25.10
CA LYS A 68 26.33 -8.63 -25.10
C LYS A 68 25.88 -8.11 -23.75
N ARG A 69 24.90 -7.20 -23.77
CA ARG A 69 24.29 -6.65 -22.56
C ARG A 69 23.04 -7.44 -22.19
N HIS A 70 22.93 -7.83 -20.93
CA HIS A 70 21.68 -8.38 -20.41
C HIS A 70 20.62 -7.28 -20.29
N ILE A 71 19.42 -7.55 -20.78
CA ILE A 71 18.24 -6.69 -20.61
C ILE A 71 17.21 -7.52 -19.86
N CYS A 72 16.81 -7.03 -18.69
CA CYS A 72 15.84 -7.72 -17.87
C CYS A 72 14.45 -7.63 -18.51
N THR A 73 13.83 -8.79 -18.76
CA THR A 73 12.45 -8.91 -19.23
C THR A 73 11.58 -9.52 -18.13
N PRO A 74 10.29 -9.13 -18.02
CA PRO A 74 9.40 -9.70 -17.00
C PRO A 74 9.18 -11.19 -17.23
N GLY A 75 9.55 -12.02 -16.27
CA GLY A 75 9.31 -13.47 -16.29
C GLY A 75 8.15 -13.86 -15.38
N GLU A 76 8.42 -14.87 -14.55
CA GLU A 76 7.50 -15.34 -13.51
C GLU A 76 7.21 -14.23 -12.51
N VAL A 77 5.97 -14.16 -12.04
CA VAL A 77 5.57 -13.22 -11.00
C VAL A 77 6.42 -13.50 -9.77
N ALA A 78 7.20 -12.51 -9.34
CA ALA A 78 7.92 -12.61 -8.09
C ALA A 78 6.84 -12.65 -7.02
N SER A 79 6.97 -13.56 -6.06
CA SER A 79 6.08 -13.56 -4.90
C SER A 79 6.08 -12.15 -4.35
N GLN A 80 4.94 -11.45 -4.47
CA GLN A 80 4.75 -10.16 -3.82
C GLN A 80 5.11 -10.38 -2.35
N GLN A 81 5.81 -9.42 -1.75
CA GLN A 81 6.22 -9.52 -0.36
C GLN A 81 5.00 -9.95 0.47
N THR A 82 5.03 -11.16 1.00
CA THR A 82 3.91 -11.66 1.79
C THR A 82 3.91 -10.91 3.11
N ILE A 83 2.77 -10.88 3.81
CA ILE A 83 2.68 -10.33 5.17
C ILE A 83 3.81 -10.90 6.05
N ASP A 84 4.28 -12.12 5.76
CA ASP A 84 5.42 -12.80 6.39
C ASP A 84 6.70 -11.98 6.47
N GLN A 85 6.98 -11.16 5.45
CA GLN A 85 8.20 -10.36 5.41
C GLN A 85 8.15 -9.15 6.35
N TYR A 86 6.96 -8.79 6.83
CA TYR A 86 6.71 -7.70 7.78
C TYR A 86 6.58 -8.20 9.22
N TYR A 87 6.61 -9.51 9.45
CA TYR A 87 6.67 -10.10 10.79
C TYR A 87 8.09 -9.97 11.35
N GLN A 88 8.36 -8.82 11.95
CA GLN A 88 9.39 -8.72 12.97
C GLN A 88 8.73 -9.01 14.33
N ASN A 89 9.44 -9.66 15.25
CA ASN A 89 9.01 -9.81 16.65
C ASN A 89 9.04 -8.44 17.33
N VAL A 90 8.15 -7.53 16.91
CA VAL A 90 7.98 -6.24 17.54
C VAL A 90 7.32 -6.51 18.89
N PRO A 91 7.95 -6.11 20.01
CA PRO A 91 7.34 -6.24 21.32
C PRO A 91 5.95 -5.60 21.32
N ALA A 92 4.94 -6.30 21.86
CA ALA A 92 3.56 -5.80 21.92
C ALA A 92 3.42 -4.46 22.67
N THR A 93 4.44 -4.10 23.45
CA THR A 93 4.58 -2.82 24.15
C THR A 93 4.88 -1.71 23.14
N GLY A 94 3.84 -1.15 22.53
CA GLY A 94 3.95 -0.02 21.60
C GLY A 94 2.89 0.02 20.50
N LEU A 95 2.02 -0.98 20.40
CA LEU A 95 0.93 -0.96 19.43
C LEU A 95 -0.19 -0.04 19.93
N THR A 96 -0.41 1.08 19.23
CA THR A 96 -1.65 1.85 19.34
C THR A 96 -2.72 1.17 18.47
N PRO A 97 -3.73 0.51 19.06
CA PRO A 97 -4.75 -0.18 18.29
C PRO A 97 -5.55 0.83 17.45
N ILE A 98 -5.68 0.56 16.16
CA ILE A 98 -6.58 1.31 15.27
C ILE A 98 -8.02 0.88 15.61
N SER A 99 -8.84 1.84 16.01
CA SER A 99 -10.25 1.63 16.32
C SER A 99 -11.12 1.70 15.06
N LEU A 100 -12.35 1.22 15.17
CA LEU A 100 -13.36 1.37 14.11
C LEU A 100 -13.72 2.85 13.88
N GLY A 101 -13.60 3.70 14.91
CA GLY A 101 -13.77 5.14 14.79
C GLY A 101 -12.72 5.76 13.86
N ASP A 102 -11.46 5.37 14.02
CA ASP A 102 -10.35 5.86 13.18
C ASP A 102 -10.58 5.50 11.70
N ILE A 103 -11.13 4.30 11.44
CA ILE A 103 -11.50 3.88 10.08
C ILE A 103 -12.62 4.79 9.54
N TYR A 104 -13.66 5.06 10.32
CA TYR A 104 -14.76 5.93 9.89
C TYR A 104 -14.33 7.36 9.61
N GLU A 105 -13.42 7.92 10.41
CA GLU A 105 -12.85 9.25 10.15
C GLU A 105 -12.03 9.28 8.85
N GLN A 106 -11.26 8.22 8.57
CA GLN A 106 -10.54 8.09 7.31
C GLN A 106 -11.48 7.98 6.11
N LEU A 107 -12.54 7.18 6.21
CA LEU A 107 -13.56 7.07 5.16
C LEU A 107 -14.24 8.43 4.92
N ALA A 108 -14.66 9.12 5.97
CA ALA A 108 -15.28 10.44 5.88
C ALA A 108 -14.35 11.48 5.23
N THR A 109 -13.07 11.51 5.65
CA THR A 109 -12.05 12.40 5.07
C THR A 109 -11.84 12.09 3.59
N PHE A 110 -11.75 10.81 3.22
CA PHE A 110 -11.57 10.39 1.84
C PHE A 110 -12.78 10.77 0.98
N THR A 111 -14.01 10.52 1.46
CA THR A 111 -15.24 10.93 0.78
C THR A 111 -15.25 12.42 0.50
N GLY A 112 -14.94 13.25 1.50
CA GLY A 112 -14.92 14.71 1.34
C GLY A 112 -13.82 15.18 0.38
N ARG A 113 -12.59 14.67 0.53
CA ARG A 113 -11.44 15.10 -0.30
C ARG A 113 -11.61 14.78 -1.78
N PHE A 114 -12.20 13.64 -2.09
CA PHE A 114 -12.40 13.19 -3.48
C PHE A 114 -13.82 13.45 -4.00
N ASN A 115 -14.64 14.19 -3.25
CA ASN A 115 -16.02 14.51 -3.59
C ASN A 115 -16.83 13.26 -4.02
N LEU A 116 -16.70 12.19 -3.25
CA LEU A 116 -17.42 10.94 -3.53
C LEU A 116 -18.86 11.02 -3.04
N ALA A 117 -19.74 10.21 -3.63
CA ALA A 117 -21.09 10.07 -3.14
C ALA A 117 -21.10 9.47 -1.71
N LEU A 118 -21.94 9.99 -0.82
CA LEU A 118 -22.01 9.58 0.59
C LEU A 118 -22.35 8.08 0.79
N ASN A 119 -22.99 7.46 -0.21
CA ASN A 119 -23.32 6.05 -0.16
C ASN A 119 -22.16 5.14 -0.62
N THR A 120 -21.06 5.68 -1.15
CA THR A 120 -19.94 4.89 -1.70
C THR A 120 -19.43 3.86 -0.70
N PHE A 121 -19.07 4.30 0.52
CA PHE A 121 -18.54 3.42 1.57
C PHE A 121 -19.62 2.74 2.42
N SER A 122 -20.87 3.19 2.29
CA SER A 122 -22.02 2.57 2.92
C SER A 122 -22.64 1.46 2.03
N SER A 123 -22.07 1.24 0.85
CA SER A 123 -22.59 0.30 -0.15
C SER A 123 -22.38 -1.17 0.25
N PRO A 124 -23.29 -2.07 -0.17
CA PRO A 124 -23.09 -3.51 -0.01
C PRO A 124 -21.80 -4.00 -0.68
N GLU A 125 -21.44 -3.44 -1.84
CA GLU A 125 -20.25 -3.81 -2.62
C GLU A 125 -18.97 -3.49 -1.85
N PHE A 126 -18.87 -2.28 -1.30
CA PHE A 126 -17.72 -1.89 -0.48
C PHE A 126 -17.65 -2.71 0.81
N THR A 127 -18.79 -2.95 1.45
CA THR A 127 -18.86 -3.80 2.65
C THR A 127 -18.34 -5.21 2.35
N LYS A 128 -18.75 -5.80 1.23
CA LYS A 128 -18.26 -7.12 0.80
C LYS A 128 -16.75 -7.11 0.55
N LEU A 129 -16.24 -6.06 -0.10
CA LEU A 129 -14.80 -5.89 -0.33
C LEU A 129 -14.00 -5.86 0.97
N VAL A 130 -14.40 -5.02 1.94
CA VAL A 130 -13.71 -4.91 3.24
C VAL A 130 -13.74 -6.25 3.98
N LYS A 131 -14.89 -6.92 4.03
CA LYS A 131 -14.99 -8.25 4.65
C LYS A 131 -14.07 -9.25 3.98
N THR A 132 -14.01 -9.25 2.64
CA THR A 132 -13.13 -10.14 1.87
C THR A 132 -11.65 -9.93 2.22
N ILE A 133 -11.22 -8.67 2.38
CA ILE A 133 -9.84 -8.34 2.79
C ILE A 133 -9.53 -8.88 4.20
N ILE A 134 -10.46 -8.72 5.14
CA ILE A 134 -10.32 -9.24 6.51
C ILE A 134 -10.25 -10.77 6.49
N MET A 135 -11.14 -11.43 5.74
CA MET A 135 -11.17 -12.88 5.60
C MET A 135 -9.87 -13.40 4.99
N TYR A 136 -9.40 -12.80 3.88
CA TYR A 136 -8.12 -13.14 3.26
C TYR A 136 -6.96 -13.06 4.25
N THR A 137 -6.93 -12.00 5.07
CA THR A 137 -5.89 -11.83 6.08
C THR A 137 -6.01 -12.90 7.16
N ALA A 138 -7.21 -13.16 7.67
CA ALA A 138 -7.45 -14.19 8.69
C ALA A 138 -7.10 -15.60 8.20
N ASP A 139 -7.51 -15.98 7.00
CA ASP A 139 -7.15 -17.26 6.38
C ASP A 139 -5.64 -17.41 6.24
N SER A 140 -4.96 -16.35 5.77
CA SER A 140 -3.50 -16.34 5.65
C SER A 140 -2.81 -16.55 7.01
N MET A 141 -3.35 -15.96 8.07
CA MET A 141 -2.84 -16.10 9.44
C MET A 141 -3.02 -17.53 9.96
N ILE A 142 -4.21 -18.09 9.77
CA ILE A 142 -4.52 -19.46 10.20
C ILE A 142 -3.57 -20.43 9.50
N LEU A 143 -3.46 -20.36 8.18
CA LEU A 143 -2.56 -21.24 7.41
C LEU A 143 -1.10 -21.13 7.89
N LYS A 144 -0.65 -19.92 8.24
CA LYS A 144 0.70 -19.66 8.69
C LYS A 144 1.02 -20.20 10.09
N PHE A 145 0.08 -20.12 11.04
CA PHE A 145 0.33 -20.39 12.45
C PHE A 145 -0.30 -21.72 12.88
N PRO A 146 0.49 -22.81 13.02
CA PRO A 146 -0.05 -24.14 13.33
C PRO A 146 -0.86 -24.20 14.61
N GLN A 147 -0.55 -23.35 15.59
CA GLN A 147 -1.31 -23.24 16.84
C GLN A 147 -2.76 -22.78 16.63
N LEU A 148 -3.07 -22.14 15.51
CA LEU A 148 -4.42 -21.71 15.14
C LEU A 148 -5.19 -22.78 14.34
N HIS A 149 -4.52 -23.82 13.81
CA HIS A 149 -5.17 -24.84 12.98
C HIS A 149 -6.22 -25.65 13.74
N ASN A 150 -6.03 -25.84 15.05
CA ASN A 150 -6.95 -26.58 15.89
C ASN A 150 -8.07 -25.71 16.47
N VAL A 151 -8.07 -24.41 16.17
CA VAL A 151 -9.13 -23.49 16.57
C VAL A 151 -10.15 -23.43 15.43
N ASN A 152 -11.39 -23.85 15.69
CA ASN A 152 -12.47 -23.78 14.71
C ASN A 152 -12.92 -22.32 14.50
N ILE A 153 -12.12 -21.55 13.76
CA ILE A 153 -12.36 -20.13 13.50
C ILE A 153 -13.32 -20.01 12.31
N ASN A 154 -14.52 -19.50 12.58
CA ASN A 154 -15.42 -19.08 11.51
C ASN A 154 -15.00 -17.68 11.03
N VAL A 155 -14.25 -17.65 9.92
CA VAL A 155 -13.62 -16.44 9.36
C VAL A 155 -14.64 -15.42 8.86
N ASP A 156 -15.78 -15.86 8.32
CA ASP A 156 -16.88 -14.96 7.91
C ASP A 156 -17.52 -14.26 9.12
N LYS A 157 -17.78 -15.02 10.19
CA LYS A 157 -18.30 -14.45 11.44
C LYS A 157 -17.30 -13.48 12.07
N LEU A 158 -16.01 -13.81 12.05
CA LEU A 158 -14.94 -12.93 12.53
C LEU A 158 -14.92 -11.61 11.73
N ALA A 159 -14.94 -11.67 10.40
CA ALA A 159 -14.96 -10.47 9.56
C ALA A 159 -16.18 -9.58 9.85
N SER A 160 -17.34 -10.20 10.07
CA SER A 160 -18.57 -9.49 10.44
C SER A 160 -18.55 -8.92 11.86
N GLN A 161 -17.71 -9.43 12.77
CA GLN A 161 -17.50 -8.84 14.09
C GLN A 161 -16.50 -7.69 14.07
N ILE A 162 -15.43 -7.83 13.29
CA ILE A 162 -14.37 -6.82 13.16
C ILE A 162 -14.89 -5.57 12.45
N TYR A 163 -15.63 -5.74 11.36
CA TYR A 163 -16.11 -4.60 10.56
C TYR A 163 -17.63 -4.50 10.57
N GLN A 164 -18.12 -3.40 11.16
CA GLN A 164 -19.50 -2.95 11.02
C GLN A 164 -19.57 -1.89 9.92
N PRO A 165 -20.42 -2.06 8.90
CA PRO A 165 -20.61 -1.04 7.87
C PRO A 165 -21.03 0.30 8.47
N ILE A 166 -20.42 1.38 7.99
CA ILE A 166 -20.88 2.73 8.32
C ILE A 166 -22.20 3.01 7.57
N SER A 167 -23.18 3.62 8.24
CA SER A 167 -24.38 4.11 7.57
C SER A 167 -24.11 5.43 6.86
N THR A 168 -24.85 5.73 5.80
CA THR A 168 -24.73 7.01 5.07
C THR A 168 -24.90 8.23 5.99
N ASP A 169 -25.83 8.16 6.94
CA ASP A 169 -26.06 9.25 7.90
C ASP A 169 -24.90 9.40 8.88
N LYS A 170 -24.34 8.29 9.37
CA LYS A 170 -23.18 8.33 10.25
C LYS A 170 -21.97 8.89 9.51
N LEU A 171 -21.73 8.47 8.26
CA LEU A 171 -20.68 9.02 7.41
C LEU A 171 -20.85 10.53 7.23
N ARG A 172 -22.07 11.00 6.92
CA ARG A 172 -22.39 12.43 6.79
C ARG A 172 -22.08 13.18 8.08
N GLN A 173 -22.52 12.67 9.23
CA GLN A 173 -22.27 13.30 10.53
C GLN A 173 -20.78 13.38 10.84
N THR A 174 -20.03 12.29 10.63
CA THR A 174 -18.57 12.28 10.81
C THR A 174 -17.88 13.29 9.89
N MET A 175 -18.30 13.40 8.63
CA MET A 175 -17.77 14.41 7.70
C MET A 175 -18.03 15.84 8.20
N ILE A 176 -19.24 16.14 8.67
CA ILE A 176 -19.60 17.45 9.22
C ILE A 176 -18.76 17.76 10.46
N GLN A 177 -18.59 16.80 11.36
CA GLN A 177 -17.77 16.96 12.57
C GLN A 177 -16.30 17.26 12.23
N ILE A 178 -15.73 16.54 11.26
CA ILE A 178 -14.36 16.79 10.78
C ILE A 178 -14.25 18.17 10.15
N ALA A 179 -15.18 18.55 9.27
CA ALA A 179 -15.20 19.87 8.63
C ALA A 179 -15.30 21.00 9.67
N ASN A 180 -16.19 20.85 10.66
CA ASN A 180 -16.31 21.81 11.76
C ASN A 180 -15.03 21.90 12.59
N SER A 181 -14.37 20.78 12.88
CA SER A 181 -13.11 20.77 13.62
C SER A 181 -12.00 21.51 12.86
N ILE A 182 -11.93 21.32 11.54
CA ILE A 182 -11.00 22.06 10.67
C ILE A 182 -11.35 23.56 10.66
N HIS A 183 -12.63 23.92 10.53
CA HIS A 183 -13.08 25.31 10.55
C HIS A 183 -12.74 26.00 11.86
N VAL A 184 -13.03 25.37 13.02
CA VAL A 184 -12.69 25.90 14.34
C VAL A 184 -11.18 26.14 14.45
N ALA A 185 -10.37 25.15 14.08
CA ALA A 185 -8.91 25.30 14.11
C ALA A 185 -8.42 26.47 13.23
N LYS A 186 -9.03 26.66 12.06
CA LYS A 186 -8.71 27.79 11.17
C LYS A 186 -9.13 29.13 11.78
N VAL A 187 -10.34 29.22 12.34
CA VAL A 187 -10.80 30.43 13.03
C VAL A 187 -9.87 30.78 14.20
N ASP A 188 -9.44 29.79 14.99
CA ASP A 188 -8.50 29.98 16.10
C ASP A 188 -7.10 30.45 15.63
N GLU A 189 -6.66 30.03 14.45
CA GLU A 189 -5.44 30.56 13.82
C GLU A 189 -5.62 32.05 13.46
N PHE A 190 -6.73 32.42 12.82
CA PHE A 190 -7.01 33.80 12.43
C PHE A 190 -7.28 34.73 13.62
N ALA A 191 -7.84 34.22 14.71
CA ALA A 191 -8.09 34.98 15.93
C ALA A 191 -6.80 35.49 16.61
N LYS A 192 -5.65 34.88 16.31
CA LYS A 192 -4.34 35.28 16.83
C LYS A 192 -3.71 36.44 16.05
N LEU A 193 -4.28 36.82 14.91
CA LEU A 193 -3.72 37.85 14.03
C LEU A 193 -4.22 39.22 14.46
N ALA A 194 -3.33 40.22 14.44
CA ALA A 194 -3.67 41.58 14.85
C ALA A 194 -4.72 42.24 13.92
N CYS A 195 -4.71 41.87 12.65
CA CYS A 195 -5.67 42.32 11.64
C CYS A 195 -6.14 41.13 10.80
N THR A 196 -7.45 40.92 10.73
CA THR A 196 -8.09 39.93 9.86
C THR A 196 -9.22 40.62 9.10
N CYS A 197 -9.27 40.43 7.79
CA CYS A 197 -10.37 40.87 6.94
C CYS A 197 -11.33 39.70 6.72
N VAL A 198 -12.63 39.95 6.88
CA VAL A 198 -13.70 39.00 6.59
C VAL A 198 -14.42 39.48 5.35
N ALA A 199 -14.42 38.67 4.29
CA ALA A 199 -15.32 38.83 3.17
C ALA A 199 -16.53 37.91 3.37
N ILE A 200 -17.72 38.47 3.22
CA ILE A 200 -18.99 37.76 3.33
C ILE A 200 -19.63 37.81 1.95
N ASP A 201 -19.88 36.65 1.36
CA ASP A 201 -20.55 36.51 0.06
C ASP A 201 -21.87 35.78 0.25
N GLU A 202 -22.97 36.41 -0.16
CA GLU A 202 -24.30 35.80 -0.11
C GLU A 202 -24.68 35.31 -1.50
N GLY A 203 -24.91 34.01 -1.60
CA GLY A 203 -25.21 33.33 -2.85
C GLY A 203 -26.46 32.48 -2.79
N LYS A 204 -26.86 31.98 -3.96
CA LYS A 204 -27.94 30.99 -4.09
C LYS A 204 -27.52 29.89 -5.06
N THR A 205 -27.53 28.64 -4.61
CA THR A 205 -27.22 27.47 -5.43
C THR A 205 -28.33 26.43 -5.28
N GLN A 206 -28.90 25.97 -6.40
CA GLN A 206 -29.98 24.97 -6.42
C GLN A 206 -31.14 25.30 -5.45
N GLN A 207 -31.55 26.58 -5.38
CA GLN A 207 -32.58 27.13 -4.48
C GLN A 207 -32.20 27.28 -3.00
N PHE A 208 -31.04 26.80 -2.58
CA PHE A 208 -30.52 27.02 -1.23
C PHE A 208 -29.73 28.34 -1.15
N HIS A 209 -30.04 29.15 -0.14
CA HIS A 209 -29.27 30.35 0.19
C HIS A 209 -28.01 29.93 0.92
N ASN A 210 -26.86 30.40 0.44
CA ASN A 210 -25.54 30.08 0.97
C ASN A 210 -24.88 31.37 1.42
N LEU A 211 -24.17 31.32 2.54
CA LEU A 211 -23.37 32.43 3.06
C LEU A 211 -21.94 31.95 3.20
N ASP A 212 -21.06 32.44 2.33
CA ASP A 212 -19.65 32.07 2.30
C ASP A 212 -18.84 33.12 3.06
N PHE A 213 -17.98 32.63 3.97
CA PHE A 213 -17.06 33.46 4.74
C PHE A 213 -15.63 33.20 4.27
N SER A 214 -14.91 34.25 3.87
CA SER A 214 -13.49 34.18 3.55
C SER A 214 -12.69 35.02 4.53
N LEU A 215 -11.77 34.39 5.25
CA LEU A 215 -10.85 35.06 6.17
C LEU A 215 -9.52 35.29 5.47
N THR A 216 -9.04 36.53 5.49
CA THR A 216 -7.74 36.90 4.92
C THR A 216 -6.94 37.76 5.89
N ASN A 217 -5.62 37.55 5.94
CA ASN A 217 -4.72 38.42 6.67
C ASN A 217 -4.02 39.35 5.67
N PRO A 218 -4.32 40.67 5.68
CA PRO A 218 -3.72 41.61 4.73
C PRO A 218 -2.20 41.79 4.93
N LEU A 219 -1.66 41.37 6.08
CA LEU A 219 -0.24 41.50 6.43
C LEU A 219 0.59 40.24 6.13
N GLN A 220 -0.05 39.10 5.80
CA GLN A 220 0.67 37.93 5.28
C GLN A 220 1.01 38.17 3.81
N SER A 221 2.22 38.64 3.52
CA SER A 221 2.75 38.68 2.15
C SER A 221 2.74 37.26 1.58
N LYS A 222 2.16 37.06 0.39
CA LYS A 222 2.31 35.81 -0.38
C LYS A 222 3.81 35.52 -0.53
N ARG A 223 4.29 34.48 0.16
CA ARG A 223 5.56 33.82 -0.17
C ARG A 223 5.27 32.69 -1.13
#